data_AF-A0A931B643-F1
#
_entry.id   AF-A0A931B643-F1
#
_cell.length_a   1.000
_cell.length_b   1.000
_cell.length_c   1.000
_cell.angle_alpha   90.00
_cell.angle_beta   90.00
_cell.angle_gamma   90.00
#
_symmetry.space_group_name_H-M   'P 1'
#
loop_
_entity.id
_entity.type
_entity.pdbx_description
1 polymer ?
#
loop_
_entity_poly.entity_id
_entity_poly.type
_entity_poly.pdbx_seq_one_letter_code
_entity_poly.pdbx_strand_id
1 'polypeptide(L)'
;MTVEAQVEQRLREALPPACHFWPYLRAVPLPDQDPVELLVEWQAGRCAACGHPHHQDVVVDHAHESGLVRGLLCAVCNNAEGIAPPRHPRWFRYRTLPPTVILGIQITYGKAVRKRLDQLLADAQQPSAPR
;
A
#
# COMPACT_ATOMS: atom_id res chain seq x y z
N MET A 1 20.98 -8.31 20.63
CA MET A 1 21.11 -7.37 19.50
C MET A 1 22.24 -6.40 19.81
N THR A 2 23.05 -6.01 18.83
CA THR A 2 24.08 -4.98 19.00
C THR A 2 23.45 -3.59 19.09
N VAL A 3 24.17 -2.61 19.63
CA VAL A 3 23.72 -1.21 19.68
C VAL A 3 23.43 -0.68 18.27
N GLU A 4 24.27 -1.02 17.29
CA GLU A 4 24.10 -0.65 15.89
C GLU A 4 22.79 -1.19 15.31
N ALA A 5 22.49 -2.49 15.56
CA ALA A 5 21.24 -3.09 15.09
C ALA A 5 19.99 -2.45 15.72
N GLN A 6 20.09 -2.01 16.98
CA GLN A 6 19.01 -1.27 17.66
C GLN A 6 18.82 0.13 17.06
N VAL A 7 19.90 0.83 16.73
CA VAL A 7 19.86 2.14 16.08
C VAL A 7 19.25 2.04 14.69
N GLU A 8 19.69 1.08 13.88
CA GLU A 8 19.16 0.87 12.53
C GLU A 8 17.68 0.51 12.56
N GLN A 9 17.25 -0.33 13.50
CA GLN A 9 15.85 -0.66 13.70
C GLN A 9 15.02 0.58 14.03
N ARG A 10 15.46 1.41 14.98
CA ARG A 10 14.75 2.66 15.34
C ARG A 10 14.67 3.63 14.17
N LEU A 11 15.74 3.75 13.38
CA LEU A 11 15.73 4.58 12.17
C LEU A 11 14.68 4.06 11.17
N ARG A 12 14.66 2.75 10.93
CA ARG A 12 13.69 2.11 10.02
C ARG A 12 12.23 2.24 10.51
N GLU A 13 12.02 2.24 11.82
CA GLU A 13 10.71 2.48 12.45
C GLU A 13 10.26 3.94 12.38
N ALA A 14 11.21 4.88 12.29
CA ALA A 14 10.96 6.32 12.18
C ALA A 14 10.76 6.80 10.73
N LEU A 15 11.27 6.04 9.75
CA LEU A 15 11.11 6.37 8.34
C LEU A 15 9.61 6.42 7.94
N PRO A 16 9.18 7.43 7.16
CA PRO A 16 7.85 7.42 6.56
C PRO A 16 7.63 6.15 5.71
N PRO A 17 6.38 5.72 5.53
CA PRO A 17 6.07 4.69 4.55
C PRO A 17 6.53 5.11 3.15
N ALA A 18 7.01 4.15 2.36
CA ALA A 18 7.60 4.39 1.05
C ALA A 18 6.66 5.18 0.11
N CYS A 19 5.35 4.95 0.20
CA CYS A 19 4.34 5.64 -0.59
C CYS A 19 4.36 7.17 -0.44
N HIS A 20 4.89 7.71 0.66
CA HIS A 20 5.00 9.16 0.88
C HIS A 20 6.06 9.84 0.00
N PHE A 21 6.93 9.05 -0.63
CA PHE A 21 7.98 9.55 -1.52
C PHE A 21 7.68 9.31 -3.00
N TRP A 22 6.53 8.72 -3.33
CA TRP A 22 6.20 8.40 -4.72
C TRP A 22 5.55 9.60 -5.40
N PRO A 23 5.89 9.88 -6.67
CA PRO A 23 5.25 10.95 -7.41
C PRO A 23 3.76 10.61 -7.59
N TYR A 24 2.92 11.61 -7.37
CA TYR A 24 1.53 11.57 -7.81
C TYR A 24 1.44 12.37 -9.11
N LEU A 25 1.27 11.66 -10.24
CA LEU A 25 1.38 12.24 -11.57
C LEU A 25 0.21 13.17 -11.96
N ARG A 26 -0.81 13.35 -11.11
CA ARG A 26 -2.04 14.07 -11.49
C ARG A 26 -2.68 14.73 -10.27
N ALA A 27 -3.13 15.98 -10.33
CA ALA A 27 -3.70 16.68 -9.16
C ALA A 27 -5.16 16.29 -8.83
N VAL A 28 -5.86 15.59 -9.74
CA VAL A 28 -7.28 15.20 -9.59
C VAL A 28 -7.50 13.86 -10.32
N PRO A 29 -8.20 12.86 -9.71
CA PRO A 29 -8.66 11.66 -10.39
C PRO A 29 -9.64 11.99 -11.53
N LEU A 30 -9.62 11.23 -12.62
CA LEU A 30 -10.64 11.37 -13.67
C LEU A 30 -11.98 10.81 -13.17
N PRO A 31 -13.14 11.38 -13.57
CA PRO A 31 -14.46 11.00 -13.04
C PRO A 31 -14.81 9.51 -13.20
N ASP A 32 -14.34 8.89 -14.28
CA ASP A 32 -14.69 7.50 -14.65
C ASP A 32 -13.55 6.50 -14.41
N GLN A 33 -12.49 6.90 -13.70
CA GLN A 33 -11.36 6.01 -13.46
C GLN A 33 -11.72 4.97 -12.39
N ASP A 34 -11.47 3.68 -12.68
CA ASP A 34 -11.61 2.62 -11.70
C ASP A 34 -10.62 2.88 -10.54
N PRO A 35 -11.10 3.13 -9.31
CA PRO A 35 -10.24 3.46 -8.18
C PRO A 35 -9.32 2.28 -7.80
N VAL A 36 -9.75 1.03 -8.03
CA VAL A 36 -8.92 -0.14 -7.76
C VAL A 36 -7.77 -0.22 -8.75
N GLU A 37 -8.05 0.04 -10.03
CA GLU A 37 -7.04 0.11 -11.09
C GLU A 37 -6.02 1.22 -10.82
N LEU A 38 -6.48 2.43 -10.50
CA LEU A 38 -5.60 3.54 -10.14
C LEU A 38 -4.69 3.19 -8.95
N LEU A 39 -5.21 2.52 -7.93
CA LEU A 39 -4.41 2.07 -6.78
C LEU A 39 -3.33 1.06 -7.21
N VAL A 40 -3.70 0.05 -8.02
CA VAL A 40 -2.77 -0.99 -8.48
C VAL A 40 -1.67 -0.39 -9.37
N GLU A 41 -2.04 0.46 -10.32
CA GLU A 41 -1.11 1.13 -11.23
C GLU A 41 -0.14 2.03 -10.47
N TRP A 42 -0.64 2.85 -9.54
CA TRP A 42 0.22 3.77 -8.80
C TRP A 42 1.20 3.04 -7.88
N GLN A 43 0.75 1.95 -7.23
CA GLN A 43 1.62 1.13 -6.42
C GLN A 43 2.59 0.28 -7.26
N ALA A 44 2.26 0.00 -8.53
CA ALA A 44 3.10 -0.69 -9.50
C ALA A 44 3.80 -1.94 -8.92
N GLY A 45 3.01 -2.80 -8.25
CA GLY A 45 3.49 -4.04 -7.63
C GLY A 45 4.38 -3.88 -6.39
N ARG A 46 4.50 -2.66 -5.82
CA ARG A 46 5.30 -2.38 -4.63
C ARG A 46 4.44 -2.20 -3.37
N CYS A 47 5.01 -2.58 -2.22
CA CYS A 47 4.41 -2.34 -0.92
C CYS A 47 4.37 -0.84 -0.59
N ALA A 48 3.20 -0.32 -0.22
CA ALA A 48 3.07 1.09 0.18
C ALA A 48 3.94 1.45 1.39
N ALA A 49 4.14 0.50 2.31
CA ALA A 49 4.94 0.74 3.51
C ALA A 49 6.45 0.68 3.24
N CYS A 50 6.95 -0.39 2.62
CA CYS A 50 8.41 -0.62 2.50
C CYS A 50 8.99 -0.44 1.10
N GLY A 51 8.15 -0.28 0.06
CA GLY A 51 8.57 -0.11 -1.32
C GLY A 51 9.09 -1.36 -2.01
N HIS A 52 9.21 -2.49 -1.31
CA HIS A 52 9.65 -3.74 -1.92
C HIS A 52 8.56 -4.31 -2.84
N PRO A 53 8.93 -4.93 -3.96
CA PRO A 53 8.00 -5.70 -4.79
C PRO A 53 7.35 -6.84 -3.98
N HIS A 54 6.07 -7.13 -4.22
CA HIS A 54 5.31 -8.13 -3.44
C HIS A 54 4.45 -9.07 -4.29
N HIS A 55 4.90 -9.35 -5.52
CA HIS A 55 4.14 -10.03 -6.58
C HIS A 55 3.27 -11.25 -6.17
N GLN A 56 3.57 -11.96 -5.08
CA GLN A 56 2.80 -13.12 -4.63
C GLN A 56 2.10 -12.98 -3.27
N ASP A 57 2.54 -12.04 -2.41
CA ASP A 57 2.10 -11.92 -1.01
C ASP A 57 1.44 -10.56 -0.73
N VAL A 58 0.68 -10.08 -1.71
CA VAL A 58 -0.06 -8.82 -1.62
C VAL A 58 -1.27 -8.96 -0.70
N VAL A 59 -1.46 -7.97 0.16
CA VAL A 59 -2.59 -7.87 1.07
C VAL A 59 -3.30 -6.54 0.85
N VAL A 60 -4.63 -6.59 0.73
CA VAL A 60 -5.49 -5.40 0.72
C VAL A 60 -5.67 -4.93 2.15
N ASP A 61 -4.85 -3.98 2.52
CA ASP A 61 -4.87 -3.39 3.84
C ASP A 61 -6.03 -2.40 3.98
N HIS A 62 -6.79 -2.48 5.07
CA HIS A 62 -8.00 -1.69 5.30
C HIS A 62 -8.18 -1.36 6.78
N ALA A 63 -8.88 -0.26 7.06
CA ALA A 63 -9.29 0.09 8.42
C ALA A 63 -10.44 -0.83 8.86
N HIS A 64 -10.30 -1.47 10.02
CA HIS A 64 -11.32 -2.41 10.51
C HIS A 64 -12.59 -1.69 10.99
N GLU A 65 -12.49 -0.42 11.40
CA GLU A 65 -13.62 0.37 11.89
C GLU A 65 -14.52 0.87 10.76
N SER A 66 -13.92 1.34 9.65
CA SER A 66 -14.67 1.91 8.52
C SER A 66 -14.81 0.97 7.33
N GLY A 67 -14.02 -0.11 7.28
CA GLY A 67 -13.90 -0.98 6.11
C GLY A 67 -13.22 -0.31 4.91
N LEU A 68 -12.69 0.91 5.04
CA LEU A 68 -12.04 1.60 3.93
C LEU A 68 -10.64 1.03 3.68
N VAL A 69 -10.35 0.74 2.40
CA VAL A 69 -9.03 0.33 1.96
C VAL A 69 -8.05 1.48 2.16
N ARG A 70 -6.88 1.16 2.72
CA ARG A 70 -5.75 2.06 2.87
C ARG A 70 -4.80 1.91 1.68
N GLY A 71 -4.45 0.68 1.33
CA GLY A 71 -3.56 0.38 0.20
C GLY A 71 -3.15 -1.09 0.13
N LEU A 72 -2.11 -1.35 -0.66
CA LEU A 72 -1.54 -2.69 -0.85
C LEU A 72 -0.23 -2.83 -0.08
N LEU A 73 -0.16 -3.83 0.78
CA LEU A 73 1.02 -4.15 1.58
C LEU A 73 1.53 -5.55 1.26
N CYS A 74 2.82 -5.81 1.49
CA CYS A 74 3.27 -7.20 1.59
C CYS A 74 2.81 -7.80 2.93
N ALA A 75 2.68 -9.12 3.00
CA ALA A 75 2.26 -9.82 4.22
C ALA A 75 3.07 -9.42 5.47
N VAL A 76 4.39 -9.22 5.34
CA VAL A 76 5.27 -8.80 6.44
C VAL A 76 4.89 -7.42 6.98
N CYS A 77 4.71 -6.44 6.08
CA CYS A 77 4.32 -5.09 6.47
C CYS A 77 2.90 -5.02 7.00
N ASN A 78 1.98 -5.79 6.42
CA ASN A 78 0.60 -5.88 6.88
C ASN A 78 0.53 -6.42 8.33
N ASN A 79 1.26 -7.50 8.62
CA ASN A 79 1.32 -8.05 9.98
C ASN A 79 1.96 -7.06 10.97
N ALA A 80 3.05 -6.39 10.58
CA ALA A 80 3.69 -5.37 11.40
C ALA A 80 2.78 -4.17 11.68
N GLU A 81 1.96 -3.75 10.70
CA GLU A 81 0.95 -2.70 10.88
C GLU A 81 -0.11 -3.13 11.90
N GLY A 82 -0.62 -4.35 11.79
CA GLY A 82 -1.70 -4.86 12.64
C GLY A 82 -1.31 -5.04 14.12
N ILE A 83 -0.04 -5.32 14.41
CA ILE A 83 0.45 -5.44 15.80
C ILE A 83 0.99 -4.12 16.38
N ALA A 84 1.16 -3.10 15.54
CA ALA A 84 1.79 -1.86 15.97
C ALA A 84 0.87 -1.02 16.87
N PRO A 85 1.42 -0.40 17.93
CA PRO A 85 0.64 0.48 18.80
C PRO A 85 0.09 1.69 18.01
N PRO A 86 -1.00 2.33 18.48
CA PRO A 86 -1.66 3.43 17.78
C PRO A 86 -0.74 4.57 17.33
N ARG A 87 0.29 4.90 18.14
CA ARG A 87 1.24 6.00 17.90
C ARG A 87 2.60 5.56 17.38
N HIS A 88 2.72 4.35 16.82
CA HIS A 88 3.96 3.93 16.17
C HIS A 88 4.30 4.89 15.02
N PRO A 89 5.50 5.49 14.94
CA PRO A 89 5.78 6.60 14.02
C PRO A 89 5.45 6.31 12.54
N ARG A 90 5.95 5.19 12.00
CA ARG A 90 5.68 4.76 10.62
C ARG A 90 4.21 4.43 10.35
N TRP A 91 3.59 3.61 11.19
CA TRP A 91 2.22 3.13 10.98
C TRP A 91 1.17 4.20 11.24
N PHE A 92 1.41 5.10 12.19
CA PHE A 92 0.60 6.29 12.35
C PHE A 92 0.57 7.12 11.05
N ARG A 93 1.75 7.40 10.47
CA ARG A 93 1.86 8.12 9.19
C ARG A 93 1.14 7.40 8.05
N TYR A 94 1.30 6.07 7.96
CA TYR A 94 0.61 5.26 6.96
C TYR A 94 -0.91 5.28 7.15
N ARG A 95 -1.42 5.21 8.39
CA ARG A 95 -2.85 5.30 8.72
C ARG A 95 -3.44 6.68 8.39
N THR A 96 -2.68 7.75 8.60
CA THR A 96 -3.13 9.13 8.37
C THR A 96 -3.09 9.53 6.89
N LEU A 97 -2.06 9.10 6.15
CA LEU A 97 -1.89 9.41 4.75
C LEU A 97 -1.62 8.13 3.95
N PRO A 98 -2.62 7.23 3.85
CA PRO A 98 -2.50 5.99 3.08
C PRO A 98 -2.61 6.27 1.57
N PRO A 99 -2.23 5.30 0.71
CA PRO A 99 -2.40 5.39 -0.74
C PRO A 99 -3.75 5.92 -1.22
N THR A 100 -4.86 5.45 -0.67
CA THR A 100 -6.20 5.91 -1.08
C THR A 100 -6.43 7.39 -0.79
N VAL A 101 -5.90 7.93 0.31
CA VAL A 101 -5.96 9.37 0.62
C VAL A 101 -5.02 10.17 -0.30
N ILE A 102 -3.80 9.68 -0.54
CA ILE A 102 -2.85 10.32 -1.47
C ILE A 102 -3.46 10.46 -2.88
N LEU A 103 -4.17 9.42 -3.33
CA LEU A 103 -4.79 9.35 -4.63
C LEU A 103 -6.18 10.03 -4.69
N GLY A 104 -6.73 10.47 -3.56
CA GLY A 104 -8.05 11.09 -3.50
C GLY A 104 -9.20 10.13 -3.86
N ILE A 105 -9.06 8.83 -3.58
CA ILE A 105 -10.05 7.79 -3.90
C ILE A 105 -10.60 7.13 -2.64
N GLN A 106 -11.80 6.56 -2.74
CA GLN A 106 -12.42 5.78 -1.69
C GLN A 106 -12.80 4.40 -2.21
N ILE A 107 -12.37 3.35 -1.49
CA ILE A 107 -12.65 1.96 -1.83
C ILE A 107 -13.11 1.26 -0.56
N THR A 108 -14.30 0.68 -0.60
CA THR A 108 -14.83 -0.15 0.51
C THR A 108 -14.33 -1.57 0.36
N TYR A 109 -13.69 -2.10 1.40
CA TYR A 109 -13.22 -3.48 1.44
C TYR A 109 -14.38 -4.47 1.26
N GLY A 110 -14.15 -5.51 0.45
CA GLY A 110 -15.15 -6.54 0.19
C GLY A 110 -14.70 -7.54 -0.88
N LYS A 111 -15.49 -8.59 -1.07
CA LYS A 111 -15.20 -9.68 -2.02
C LYS A 111 -15.01 -9.17 -3.46
N ALA A 112 -15.78 -8.17 -3.87
CA ALA A 112 -15.72 -7.59 -5.21
C ALA A 112 -14.38 -6.88 -5.46
N VAL A 113 -13.93 -6.04 -4.52
CA VAL A 113 -12.64 -5.34 -4.61
C VAL A 113 -11.49 -6.34 -4.65
N ARG A 114 -11.53 -7.38 -3.81
CA ARG A 114 -10.49 -8.40 -3.80
C ARG A 114 -10.42 -9.14 -5.14
N LYS A 115 -11.56 -9.57 -5.68
CA LYS A 115 -11.62 -10.20 -7.01
C LYS A 115 -11.08 -9.28 -8.12
N ARG A 116 -11.41 -7.98 -8.08
CA ARG A 116 -10.92 -7.00 -9.05
C ARG A 116 -9.41 -6.80 -8.94
N LEU A 117 -8.88 -6.76 -7.72
CA LEU A 117 -7.44 -6.70 -7.47
C LEU A 117 -6.72 -7.93 -8.03
N ASP A 118 -7.22 -9.13 -7.71
CA ASP A 118 -6.60 -10.38 -8.15
C ASP A 118 -6.53 -10.44 -9.68
N GLN A 119 -7.58 -9.96 -10.38
CA GLN A 119 -7.58 -9.82 -11.83
C GLN A 119 -6.48 -8.87 -12.32
N LEU A 120 -6.42 -7.65 -11.79
CA LEU A 120 -5.46 -6.63 -12.23
C LEU A 120 -4.00 -7.03 -11.95
N LEU A 121 -3.76 -7.70 -10.83
CA LEU A 121 -2.42 -8.20 -10.48
C LEU A 121 -2.00 -9.37 -11.38
N ALA A 122 -2.93 -10.25 -11.77
CA ALA A 122 -2.66 -11.30 -12.73
C ALA A 122 -2.34 -10.72 -14.13
N ASP A 123 -3.08 -9.69 -14.55
CA ASP A 123 -2.88 -9.02 -15.84
C ASP A 123 -1.52 -8.31 -15.90
N ALA A 124 -1.11 -7.66 -14.81
CA ALA A 124 0.20 -6.99 -14.70
C ALA A 124 1.40 -7.96 -14.66
N GLN A 125 1.18 -9.25 -14.39
CA GLN A 125 2.21 -10.29 -14.39
C GLN A 125 2.40 -10.96 -15.76
N GLN A 126 1.52 -10.70 -16.72
CA GLN A 126 1.72 -11.21 -18.07
C GLN A 126 2.92 -10.49 -18.71
N PRO A 127 3.94 -11.23 -19.21
CA PRO A 127 5.03 -10.61 -19.93
C PRO A 127 4.44 -9.88 -21.14
N SER A 128 4.69 -8.57 -21.24
CA SER A 128 4.39 -7.82 -22.45
C SER A 128 5.01 -8.56 -23.62
N ALA A 129 4.19 -8.98 -24.59
CA ALA A 129 4.68 -9.57 -25.83
C ALA A 129 5.76 -8.63 -26.42
N PRO A 130 6.90 -9.15 -26.90
CA PRO A 130 7.91 -8.31 -27.52
C PRO A 130 7.28 -7.56 -28.71
N ARG A 131 7.37 -6.23 -28.69
CA ARG A 131 7.09 -5.39 -29.86
C ARG A 131 8.17 -5.57 -30.92
#